data_AF-E1ZE67-F1
#
_entry.id   AF-E1ZE67-F1
#
_cell.length_a   1.000
_cell.length_b   1.000
_cell.length_c   1.000
_cell.angle_alpha   90.00
_cell.angle_beta   90.00
_cell.angle_gamma   90.00
#
_symmetry.space_group_name_H-M   'P 1'
#
loop_
_entity.id
_entity.type
_entity.pdbx_description
1 polymer ?
#
loop_
_entity_poly.entity_id
_entity_poly.type
_entity_poly.pdbx_seq_one_letter_code
_entity_poly.pdbx_strand_id
1 'polypeptide(L)'
;MAFAFKKAGLVLGFLSFAVMAFAVSIVIVIAKQLWPSGEFTVCNSFTGLCETVFLGETCLMSDKSVNICAYGYATAAIGVIACVFTLFAACLPAMVSLLLSLFGSVWWLAYSITATVYNNDLPGGYPRGYYRNVVIALSWTTFACCVLSVVLAIKMRGNEKKKDARDKPQFQEAPAVV
;
A
#
# COMPACT_ATOMS: atom_id res chain seq x y z
N MET A 1 22.57 -0.23 24.48
CA MET A 1 21.12 -0.13 24.15
C MET A 1 20.80 0.30 22.69
N ALA A 2 21.78 0.34 21.78
CA ALA A 2 21.55 0.59 20.34
C ALA A 2 20.81 -0.55 19.60
N PHE A 3 20.63 -1.72 20.24
CA PHE A 3 20.04 -2.91 19.63
C PHE A 3 18.51 -2.90 19.52
N ALA A 4 17.78 -2.16 20.38
CA ALA A 4 16.31 -2.12 20.33
C ALA A 4 15.79 -1.31 19.14
N PHE A 5 16.48 -0.23 18.76
CA PHE A 5 16.15 0.57 17.59
C PHE A 5 16.50 -0.14 16.27
N LYS A 6 17.57 -0.95 16.25
CA LYS A 6 17.90 -1.78 15.07
C LYS A 6 16.78 -2.75 14.70
N LYS A 7 16.11 -3.36 15.69
CA LYS A 7 15.03 -4.31 15.42
C LYS A 7 13.78 -3.61 14.86
N ALA A 8 13.34 -2.51 15.46
CA ALA A 8 12.14 -1.81 15.00
C ALA A 8 12.34 -1.14 13.63
N GLY A 9 13.52 -0.56 13.36
CA GLY A 9 13.87 -0.04 12.05
C GLY A 9 13.95 -1.13 10.97
N LEU A 10 14.48 -2.31 11.31
CA LEU A 10 14.52 -3.45 10.40
C LEU A 10 13.11 -3.97 10.05
N VAL A 11 12.20 -4.06 11.02
CA VAL A 11 10.80 -4.43 10.75
C VAL A 11 10.11 -3.37 9.86
N LEU A 12 10.35 -2.08 10.11
CA LEU A 12 9.80 -1.01 9.26
C LEU A 12 10.32 -1.09 7.82
N GLY A 13 11.62 -1.34 7.65
CA GLY A 13 12.24 -1.53 6.34
C GLY A 13 11.67 -2.75 5.61
N PHE A 14 11.48 -3.88 6.31
CA PHE A 14 10.86 -5.08 5.76
C PHE A 14 9.42 -4.83 5.32
N LEU A 15 8.61 -4.14 6.13
CA LEU A 15 7.24 -3.79 5.77
C LEU A 15 7.19 -2.86 4.56
N SER A 16 8.11 -1.90 4.46
CA SER A 16 8.21 -0.98 3.31
C SER A 16 8.58 -1.73 2.03
N PHE A 17 9.51 -2.69 2.13
CA PHE A 17 9.86 -3.56 1.01
C PHE A 17 8.68 -4.45 0.59
N ALA A 18 7.94 -5.02 1.54
CA ALA A 18 6.74 -5.81 1.26
C ALA A 18 5.67 -4.99 0.53
N VAL A 19 5.41 -3.75 0.98
CA VAL A 19 4.49 -2.82 0.30
C VAL A 19 4.91 -2.56 -1.15
N MET A 20 6.21 -2.35 -1.41
CA MET A 20 6.72 -2.23 -2.79
C MET A 20 6.47 -3.49 -3.61
N ALA A 21 6.75 -4.67 -3.06
CA ALA A 21 6.55 -5.94 -3.75
C ALA A 21 5.07 -6.16 -4.11
N PHE A 22 4.16 -5.83 -3.20
CA PHE A 22 2.72 -5.91 -3.45
C PHE A 22 2.26 -4.86 -4.47
N ALA A 23 2.77 -3.63 -4.40
CA ALA A 23 2.46 -2.58 -5.38
C ALA A 23 2.87 -3.01 -6.80
N VAL A 24 4.08 -3.54 -6.97
CA VAL A 24 4.56 -4.07 -8.26
C VAL A 24 3.71 -5.25 -8.73
N SER A 25 3.35 -6.15 -7.81
CA SER A 25 2.49 -7.30 -8.13
C SER A 25 1.11 -6.85 -8.63
N ILE A 26 0.50 -5.85 -7.99
CA ILE A 26 -0.76 -5.25 -8.42
C ILE A 26 -0.63 -4.66 -9.83
N VAL A 27 0.42 -3.88 -10.10
CA VAL A 27 0.70 -3.28 -11.42
C VAL A 27 0.81 -4.37 -12.50
N ILE A 28 1.53 -5.46 -12.23
CA ILE A 28 1.69 -6.57 -13.19
C ILE A 28 0.36 -7.28 -13.45
N VAL A 29 -0.43 -7.56 -12.41
CA VAL A 29 -1.74 -8.20 -12.57
C VAL A 29 -2.69 -7.28 -13.34
N ILE A 30 -2.68 -5.98 -13.05
CA ILE A 30 -3.47 -5.01 -13.81
C ILE A 30 -3.05 -5.01 -15.28
N ALA A 31 -1.77 -4.81 -15.57
CA ALA A 31 -1.26 -4.71 -16.93
C ALA A 31 -1.51 -5.97 -17.77
N LYS A 32 -1.27 -7.16 -17.21
CA LYS A 32 -1.36 -8.41 -17.97
C LYS A 32 -2.76 -9.01 -18.00
N GLN A 33 -3.52 -8.87 -16.92
CA GLN A 33 -4.78 -9.61 -16.74
C GLN A 33 -6.00 -8.70 -16.73
N LEU A 34 -5.93 -7.47 -16.23
CA LEU A 34 -7.11 -6.63 -16.07
C LEU A 34 -7.19 -5.47 -17.07
N TRP A 35 -6.10 -5.19 -17.79
CA TRP A 35 -6.05 -4.20 -18.86
C TRP A 35 -5.40 -4.78 -20.12
N PRO A 36 -5.88 -5.93 -20.63
CA PRO A 36 -5.35 -6.48 -21.86
C PRO A 36 -5.62 -5.51 -23.03
N SER A 37 -4.61 -5.29 -23.86
CA SER A 37 -4.78 -4.71 -25.19
C SER A 37 -4.77 -5.84 -26.22
N GLY A 38 -5.86 -6.02 -26.99
CA GLY A 38 -5.91 -6.96 -28.11
C GLY A 38 -7.04 -7.99 -28.05
N GLU A 39 -6.92 -9.03 -28.87
CA GLU A 39 -7.92 -10.11 -28.99
C GLU A 39 -7.84 -11.08 -27.83
N PHE A 40 -9.00 -11.47 -27.29
CA PHE A 40 -9.09 -12.58 -26.35
C PHE A 40 -10.32 -13.42 -26.66
N THR A 41 -10.13 -14.73 -26.56
CA THR A 41 -11.18 -15.70 -26.77
C THR A 41 -11.94 -15.90 -25.47
N VAL A 42 -13.24 -15.59 -25.48
CA VAL A 42 -14.15 -15.88 -24.36
C VAL A 42 -14.90 -17.15 -24.73
N CYS A 43 -14.71 -18.21 -23.94
CA CYS A 43 -15.42 -19.46 -24.13
C CYS A 43 -16.55 -19.57 -23.13
N ASN A 44 -17.78 -19.71 -23.62
CA ASN A 44 -18.93 -19.97 -22.78
C ASN A 44 -18.89 -21.43 -22.32
N SER A 45 -18.72 -21.65 -21.02
CA SER A 45 -18.61 -22.99 -20.43
C SER A 45 -19.88 -23.83 -20.59
N PHE A 46 -21.03 -23.20 -20.85
CA PHE A 46 -22.32 -23.88 -20.99
C PHE A 46 -22.61 -24.33 -22.42
N THR A 47 -22.16 -23.57 -23.43
CA THR A 47 -22.40 -23.88 -24.84
C THR A 47 -21.17 -24.41 -25.57
N GLY A 48 -19.98 -24.32 -24.97
CA GLY A 48 -18.71 -24.69 -25.60
C GLY A 48 -18.28 -23.77 -26.74
N LEU A 49 -19.05 -22.72 -27.03
CA LEU A 49 -18.75 -21.74 -28.06
C LEU A 49 -17.71 -20.76 -27.54
N CYS A 50 -16.64 -20.62 -28.32
CA CYS A 50 -15.56 -19.67 -28.09
C CYS A 50 -15.67 -18.53 -29.09
N GLU A 51 -15.84 -17.31 -28.60
CA GLU A 51 -15.91 -16.12 -29.43
C GLU A 51 -14.70 -15.24 -29.14
N THR A 52 -14.01 -14.79 -30.19
CA THR A 52 -12.93 -13.82 -30.08
C THR A 52 -13.53 -12.43 -29.99
N VAL A 53 -13.45 -11.82 -28.81
CA VAL A 53 -13.92 -10.46 -28.59
C VAL A 53 -12.70 -9.54 -28.64
N PHE A 54 -12.81 -8.44 -29.37
CA PHE A 54 -11.82 -7.37 -29.38
C PHE A 54 -12.23 -6.35 -28.31
N LEU A 55 -11.53 -6.32 -27.18
CA LEU A 55 -11.64 -5.20 -26.22
C LEU A 55 -10.56 -4.20 -26.61
N GLY A 56 -10.98 -2.96 -26.86
CA GLY A 56 -10.06 -1.82 -26.78
C GLY A 56 -9.46 -1.70 -25.38
N GLU A 57 -8.54 -0.76 -25.16
CA GLU A 57 -7.86 -0.48 -23.88
C GLU A 57 -8.82 -0.16 -22.72
N THR A 58 -9.55 -1.16 -22.25
CA THR A 58 -10.63 -1.05 -21.28
C THR A 58 -10.24 -1.84 -20.05
N CYS A 59 -10.27 -1.14 -18.92
CA CYS A 59 -9.99 -1.74 -17.63
C CYS A 59 -11.15 -2.68 -17.24
N LEU A 60 -10.85 -3.97 -17.13
CA LEU A 60 -11.81 -5.01 -16.72
C LEU A 60 -12.21 -4.93 -15.25
N MET A 61 -11.61 -4.03 -14.46
CA MET A 61 -12.09 -3.68 -13.11
C MET A 61 -12.97 -2.42 -13.11
N SER A 62 -13.16 -1.74 -14.24
CA SER A 62 -13.88 -0.47 -14.28
C SER A 62 -15.38 -0.72 -14.45
N ASP A 63 -16.20 -0.17 -13.56
CA ASP A 63 -17.59 0.14 -13.90
C ASP A 63 -17.64 1.55 -14.52
N LYS A 64 -18.65 1.82 -15.35
CA LYS A 64 -18.78 2.93 -16.32
C LYS A 64 -18.46 4.35 -15.81
N SER A 65 -18.28 4.54 -14.51
CA SER A 65 -17.98 5.82 -13.87
C SER A 65 -16.54 5.97 -13.33
N VAL A 66 -15.77 4.90 -13.10
CA VAL A 66 -14.46 4.99 -12.42
C VAL A 66 -13.43 4.03 -12.99
N ASN A 67 -12.33 4.56 -13.56
CA ASN A 67 -11.19 3.77 -14.03
C ASN A 67 -10.31 3.29 -12.86
N ILE A 68 -10.70 2.15 -12.27
CA ILE A 68 -9.99 1.54 -11.14
C ILE A 68 -8.54 1.21 -11.50
N CYS A 69 -8.27 0.73 -12.73
CA CYS A 69 -6.93 0.33 -13.11
C CYS A 69 -5.97 1.53 -13.18
N ALA A 70 -6.42 2.66 -13.74
CA ALA A 70 -5.65 3.90 -13.77
C ALA A 70 -5.38 4.40 -12.35
N TYR A 71 -6.39 4.32 -11.48
CA TYR A 71 -6.24 4.68 -10.08
C TYR A 71 -5.28 3.74 -9.32
N GLY A 72 -5.27 2.46 -9.67
CA GLY A 72 -4.33 1.47 -9.15
C GLY A 72 -2.88 1.78 -9.53
N TYR A 73 -2.61 2.18 -10.78
CA TYR A 73 -1.28 2.63 -11.19
C TYR A 73 -0.83 3.88 -10.44
N ALA A 74 -1.71 4.87 -10.30
CA ALA A 74 -1.40 6.08 -9.55
C ALA A 74 -1.08 5.78 -8.07
N THR A 75 -1.90 4.93 -7.44
CA THR A 75 -1.71 4.51 -6.05
C THR A 75 -0.42 3.72 -5.87
N ALA A 76 -0.12 2.80 -6.80
CA ALA A 76 1.11 2.02 -6.77
C ALA A 76 2.35 2.92 -6.95
N ALA A 77 2.32 3.88 -7.85
CA ALA A 77 3.41 4.84 -8.05
C ALA A 77 3.66 5.66 -6.76
N ILE A 78 2.61 6.22 -6.17
CA ILE A 78 2.71 6.98 -4.92
C ILE A 78 3.23 6.07 -3.78
N GLY A 79 2.72 4.85 -3.69
CA GLY A 79 3.11 3.87 -2.68
C GLY A 79 4.59 3.48 -2.79
N VAL A 80 5.08 3.22 -4.00
CA VAL A 80 6.49 2.89 -4.26
C VAL A 80 7.38 4.09 -3.90
N ILE A 81 7.02 5.30 -4.35
CA ILE A 81 7.79 6.52 -4.02
C ILE A 81 7.86 6.70 -2.50
N ALA A 82 6.74 6.62 -1.80
CA ALA A 82 6.69 6.72 -0.35
C ALA A 82 7.57 5.67 0.34
N CYS A 83 7.55 4.42 -0.14
CA CYS A 83 8.35 3.32 0.39
C CYS A 83 9.85 3.54 0.19
N VAL A 84 10.26 4.01 -0.99
CA VAL A 84 11.65 4.36 -1.30
C VAL A 84 12.13 5.44 -0.33
N PHE A 85 11.35 6.50 -0.13
CA PHE A 85 11.69 7.53 0.84
C PHE A 85 11.78 6.97 2.27
N THR A 86 10.89 6.06 2.70
CA THR A 86 10.99 5.43 4.02
C THR A 86 12.20 4.50 4.18
N LEU A 87 12.66 3.83 3.12
CA LEU A 87 13.87 3.01 3.15
C LEU A 87 15.12 3.87 3.35
N PHE A 88 15.20 5.02 2.68
CA PHE A 88 16.25 6.02 2.93
C PHE A 88 16.05 6.74 4.27
N ALA A 89 14.82 6.78 4.79
CA ALA A 89 14.50 7.41 6.06
C ALA A 89 14.92 6.61 7.30
N ALA A 90 15.54 5.44 7.15
CA ALA A 90 16.32 4.85 8.23
C ALA A 90 17.44 5.81 8.72
N CYS A 91 17.80 6.81 7.91
CA CYS A 91 18.72 7.91 8.25
C CYS A 91 18.01 9.26 8.56
N LEU A 92 16.68 9.33 8.51
CA LEU A 92 15.90 10.58 8.68
C LEU A 92 15.06 10.56 9.98
N PRO A 93 14.58 11.73 10.45
CA PRO A 93 13.79 11.83 11.68
C PRO A 93 12.53 10.97 11.63
N ALA A 94 12.19 10.32 12.75
CA ALA A 94 11.02 9.44 12.88
C ALA A 94 9.69 10.10 12.46
N MET A 95 9.60 11.43 12.53
CA MET A 95 8.44 12.22 12.10
C MET A 95 8.20 12.16 10.59
N VAL A 96 9.26 12.14 9.77
CA VAL A 96 9.16 12.08 8.31
C VAL A 96 8.64 10.71 7.88
N SER A 97 9.19 9.64 8.47
CA SER A 97 8.74 8.26 8.25
C SER A 97 7.27 8.05 8.64
N LEU A 98 6.82 8.69 9.72
CA LEU A 98 5.43 8.64 10.16
C LEU A 98 4.48 9.34 9.16
N LEU A 99 4.85 10.53 8.67
CA LEU A 99 4.04 11.27 7.70
C LEU A 99 3.93 10.53 6.36
N LEU A 100 5.04 9.97 5.86
CA LEU A 100 5.05 9.18 4.62
C LEU A 100 4.23 7.90 4.75
N SER A 101 4.33 7.21 5.88
CA SER A 101 3.53 5.99 6.13
C SER A 101 2.04 6.31 6.20
N LEU A 102 1.66 7.42 6.85
CA LEU A 102 0.28 7.90 6.89
C LEU A 102 -0.22 8.26 5.49
N PHE A 103 0.56 9.02 4.73
CA PHE A 103 0.21 9.40 3.37
C PHE A 103 -0.03 8.16 2.50
N GLY A 104 0.90 7.20 2.51
CA GLY A 104 0.73 5.92 1.80
C GLY A 104 -0.53 5.18 2.25
N SER A 105 -0.80 5.12 3.56
CA SER A 105 -1.99 4.43 4.09
C SER A 105 -3.31 5.03 3.59
N VAL A 106 -3.40 6.36 3.44
CA VAL A 106 -4.61 7.02 2.95
C VAL A 106 -4.87 6.66 1.48
N TRP A 107 -3.84 6.68 0.65
CA TRP A 107 -3.96 6.30 -0.77
C TRP A 107 -4.31 4.83 -0.94
N TRP A 108 -3.66 3.93 -0.21
CA TRP A 108 -3.98 2.51 -0.25
C TRP A 108 -5.38 2.21 0.28
N LEU A 109 -5.84 2.90 1.33
CA LEU A 109 -7.21 2.76 1.83
C LEU A 109 -8.25 3.17 0.78
N ALA A 110 -8.06 4.35 0.18
CA ALA A 110 -8.97 4.85 -0.85
C ALA A 110 -9.01 3.92 -2.07
N TYR A 111 -7.85 3.39 -2.49
CA TYR A 111 -7.78 2.38 -3.53
C TYR A 111 -8.46 1.06 -3.15
N SER A 112 -8.21 0.52 -1.95
CA SER A 112 -8.83 -0.72 -1.49
C SER A 112 -10.35 -0.63 -1.41
N ILE A 113 -10.89 0.48 -0.90
CA ILE A 113 -12.34 0.71 -0.87
C ILE A 113 -12.88 0.78 -2.30
N THR A 114 -12.25 1.58 -3.17
CA THR A 114 -12.67 1.73 -4.57
C THR A 114 -12.65 0.38 -5.30
N ALA A 115 -11.56 -0.36 -5.17
CA ALA A 115 -11.39 -1.68 -5.76
C ALA A 115 -12.40 -2.70 -5.21
N THR A 116 -12.87 -2.55 -3.97
CA THR A 116 -13.88 -3.45 -3.38
C THR A 116 -15.29 -3.08 -3.82
N VAL A 117 -15.65 -1.78 -3.76
CA VAL A 117 -17.00 -1.29 -4.05
C VAL A 117 -17.35 -1.39 -5.53
N TYR A 118 -16.38 -1.11 -6.40
CA TYR A 118 -16.60 -1.11 -7.85
C TYR A 118 -16.15 -2.43 -8.50
N ASN A 119 -15.89 -3.47 -7.71
CA ASN A 119 -15.70 -4.83 -8.22
C ASN A 119 -17.05 -5.47 -8.54
N ASN A 120 -17.77 -4.90 -9.50
CA ASN A 120 -18.98 -5.52 -10.02
C ASN A 120 -18.59 -6.69 -10.92
N ASP A 121 -19.30 -7.81 -10.79
CA ASP A 121 -19.18 -8.93 -11.70
C ASP A 121 -19.50 -8.43 -13.11
N LEU A 122 -18.55 -8.61 -14.04
CA LEU A 122 -18.84 -8.24 -15.42
C LEU A 122 -19.92 -9.20 -15.94
N PRO A 123 -21.02 -8.69 -16.53
CA PRO A 123 -22.02 -9.55 -17.15
C PRO A 123 -21.33 -10.29 -18.30
N GLY A 124 -21.26 -11.63 -18.21
CA GLY A 124 -20.71 -12.47 -19.28
C GLY A 124 -19.69 -13.54 -18.88
N GLY A 125 -19.44 -13.79 -17.58
CA GLY A 125 -18.61 -14.94 -17.17
C GLY A 125 -17.15 -14.84 -17.60
N TYR A 126 -16.62 -13.61 -17.72
CA TYR A 126 -15.22 -13.39 -18.08
C TYR A 126 -14.29 -14.16 -17.11
N PRO A 127 -13.32 -14.93 -17.60
CA PRO A 127 -12.52 -15.88 -16.80
C PRO A 127 -11.53 -15.23 -15.82
N ARG A 128 -11.69 -13.93 -15.51
CA ARG A 128 -10.71 -13.13 -14.77
C ARG A 128 -11.20 -12.57 -13.44
N GLY A 129 -12.35 -13.03 -12.94
CA GLY A 129 -12.84 -12.69 -11.60
C GLY A 129 -11.83 -13.02 -10.49
N TYR A 130 -11.08 -14.13 -10.65
CA TYR A 130 -9.99 -14.50 -9.74
C TYR A 130 -8.93 -13.40 -9.59
N TYR A 131 -8.48 -12.80 -10.71
CA TYR A 131 -7.44 -11.77 -10.67
C TYR A 131 -7.90 -10.47 -10.02
N ARG A 132 -9.19 -10.13 -10.11
CA ARG A 132 -9.75 -8.98 -9.38
C ARG A 132 -9.69 -9.19 -7.89
N ASN A 133 -10.10 -10.37 -7.42
CA ASN A 133 -10.02 -10.74 -6.01
C ASN A 133 -8.58 -10.73 -5.50
N VAL A 134 -7.62 -11.16 -6.33
CA VAL A 134 -6.18 -11.05 -6.00
C VAL A 134 -5.76 -9.59 -5.84
N VAL A 135 -6.15 -8.68 -6.74
CA VAL A 135 -5.83 -7.25 -6.62
C VAL A 135 -6.46 -6.64 -5.37
N ILE A 136 -7.71 -6.98 -5.06
CA ILE A 136 -8.40 -6.53 -3.84
C ILE A 136 -7.64 -7.01 -2.60
N ALA A 137 -7.33 -8.31 -2.52
CA ALA A 137 -6.61 -8.89 -1.40
C ALA A 137 -5.22 -8.27 -1.21
N LEU A 138 -4.47 -8.08 -2.31
CA LEU A 138 -3.16 -7.42 -2.28
C LEU A 138 -3.28 -5.97 -1.83
N SER A 139 -4.30 -5.22 -2.28
CA SER A 139 -4.50 -3.83 -1.87
C SER A 139 -4.75 -3.71 -0.36
N TRP A 140 -5.65 -4.54 0.19
CA TRP A 140 -5.95 -4.58 1.63
C TRP A 140 -4.75 -5.02 2.46
N THR A 141 -3.97 -5.99 1.96
CA THR A 141 -2.71 -6.41 2.59
C THR A 141 -1.71 -5.25 2.64
N THR A 142 -1.61 -4.50 1.53
CA THR A 142 -0.73 -3.34 1.43
C THR A 142 -1.14 -2.24 2.41
N PHE A 143 -2.45 -1.95 2.50
CA PHE A 143 -3.00 -1.04 3.50
C PHE A 143 -2.68 -1.50 4.93
N ALA A 144 -2.88 -2.77 5.25
CA ALA A 144 -2.57 -3.32 6.58
C ALA A 144 -1.08 -3.18 6.92
N CYS A 145 -0.18 -3.43 5.96
CA CYS A 145 1.26 -3.18 6.13
C CYS A 145 1.56 -1.70 6.42
N CYS A 146 0.93 -0.76 5.70
CA CYS A 146 1.10 0.66 5.97
C CYS A 146 0.60 1.06 7.37
N VAL A 147 -0.53 0.53 7.82
CA VAL A 147 -1.05 0.79 9.18
C VAL A 147 -0.10 0.25 10.25
N LEU A 148 0.44 -0.97 10.07
CA LEU A 148 1.44 -1.52 10.97
C LEU A 148 2.70 -0.65 11.03
N SER A 149 3.16 -0.14 9.88
CA SER A 149 4.27 0.80 9.80
C SER A 149 4.01 2.09 10.59
N VAL A 150 2.80 2.64 10.51
CA VAL A 150 2.38 3.82 11.31
C VAL A 150 2.42 3.51 12.81
N VAL A 151 1.85 2.39 13.24
CA VAL A 151 1.84 1.98 14.66
C VAL A 151 3.26 1.81 15.19
N LEU A 152 4.15 1.20 14.41
CA LEU A 152 5.56 1.06 14.75
C LEU A 152 6.27 2.42 14.84
N ALA A 153 6.02 3.33 13.89
CA ALA A 153 6.58 4.67 13.91
C ALA A 153 6.15 5.48 15.15
N ILE A 154 4.87 5.38 15.55
CA ILE A 154 4.35 6.02 16.77
C ILE A 154 5.05 5.46 18.01
N LYS A 155 5.18 4.13 18.11
CA LYS A 155 5.87 3.49 19.24
C LYS A 155 7.34 3.91 19.32
N MET A 156 8.03 4.02 18.19
CA MET A 156 9.42 4.49 18.15
C MET A 156 9.53 5.93 18.66
N ARG A 157 8.68 6.84 18.18
CA ARG A 157 8.66 8.25 18.63
C ARG A 157 8.34 8.38 20.12
N GLY A 158 7.42 7.58 20.65
CA GLY A 158 7.09 7.59 22.08
C GLY A 158 8.26 7.19 22.96
N ASN A 159 9.11 6.28 22.50
CA ASN A 159 10.31 5.85 23.20
C ASN A 159 11.44 6.90 23.15
N GLU A 160 11.57 7.65 22.04
CA GLU A 160 12.51 8.77 21.94
C GLU A 160 12.17 9.88 22.95
N LYS A 161 10.90 10.33 22.99
CA LYS A 161 10.47 11.36 23.95
C LYS A 161 10.73 10.98 25.41
N LYS A 162 10.55 9.70 25.77
CA LYS A 162 10.83 9.20 27.13
C LYS A 162 12.32 9.20 27.47
N LYS A 163 13.20 9.05 26.48
CA LYS A 163 14.65 9.12 26.65
C LYS A 163 15.11 10.56 26.82
N ASP A 164 14.64 11.46 25.95
CA ASP A 164 14.96 12.89 26.06
C ASP A 164 14.49 13.49 27.39
N ALA A 165 13.34 13.03 27.92
CA ALA A 165 12.85 13.45 29.23
C ALA A 165 13.67 12.90 30.40
N ARG A 166 14.36 11.75 30.23
CA ARG A 166 15.20 11.13 31.26
C ARG A 166 16.62 11.69 31.27
N ASP A 167 17.14 12.11 30.12
CA ASP A 167 18.49 12.68 29.98
C ASP A 167 18.54 14.20 30.17
N LYS A 168 17.40 14.89 30.35
CA LYS A 168 17.40 16.29 30.78
C LYS A 168 17.90 16.37 32.24
N PRO A 169 19.01 17.07 32.53
CA PRO A 169 19.46 17.26 33.90
C PRO A 169 18.37 18.00 34.68
N GLN A 170 17.97 17.46 35.83
CA GLN A 170 17.19 18.23 36.79
C GLN A 170 18.09 19.37 37.26
N PHE A 171 17.85 20.57 36.72
CA PHE A 171 18.34 21.79 37.35
C PHE A 171 17.72 21.83 38.75
N GLN A 172 18.47 21.37 39.75
CA GLN A 172 18.21 21.72 41.14
C GLN A 172 18.29 23.24 41.21
N GLU A 173 17.15 23.89 41.40
CA GLU A 173 17.11 25.26 41.90
C GLU A 173 17.93 25.28 43.19
N ALA A 174 19.07 25.97 43.16
CA ALA A 174 19.86 26.21 44.34
C ALA A 174 18.99 27.00 45.34
N PRO A 175 18.97 26.62 46.65
CA PRO A 175 18.20 27.36 47.63
C PRO A 175 18.71 28.80 47.68
N ALA A 176 17.79 29.76 47.55
CA ALA A 176 18.09 31.17 47.70
C ALA A 176 18.71 31.40 49.08
N VAL A 177 19.97 31.84 49.09
CA VAL A 177 20.65 32.31 50.28
C VAL A 177 20.00 33.64 50.64
N VAL A 178 19.23 33.65 51.73
CA VAL A 178 18.75 34.85 52.42
C VAL A 178 19.60 35.04 53.68
#